data_AF-A0A7J0G0G8-F1
#
_entry.id   AF-A0A7J0G0G8-F1
#
_cell.length_a   1.000
_cell.length_b   1.000
_cell.length_c   1.000
_cell.angle_alpha   90.00
_cell.angle_beta   90.00
_cell.angle_gamma   90.00
#
_symmetry.space_group_name_H-M   'P 1'
#
loop_
_entity.id
_entity.type
_entity.pdbx_description
1 polymer ?
#
loop_
_entity_poly.entity_id
_entity_poly.type
_entity_poly.pdbx_seq_one_letter_code
_entity_poly.pdbx_strand_id
1 'polypeptide(L)'
;MATVPGPLIWEIVKRNNSFLVKEFGNGTASVQFSKESNNLYNLNSYKHSGLANKKTVTIQPGGKDKDQSVLLATTKTKKQGKPSSLLHKSVHEEGVPSHG
;
A
#
# COMPACT_ATOMS: atom_id res chain seq x y z
N MET A 1 -1.58 -14.63 18.34
CA MET A 1 -0.60 -13.62 17.88
C MET A 1 -1.05 -12.25 18.36
N ALA A 2 -0.26 -11.60 19.22
CA ALA A 2 -0.55 -10.25 19.67
C ALA A 2 -0.38 -9.27 18.51
N THR A 3 -1.43 -8.52 18.18
CA THR A 3 -1.33 -7.45 17.18
C THR A 3 -0.82 -6.19 17.87
N VAL A 4 0.35 -5.71 17.47
CA VAL A 4 0.96 -4.50 18.03
C VAL A 4 0.13 -3.27 17.62
N PRO A 5 -0.03 -2.25 18.50
CA PRO A 5 -0.70 -1.00 18.13
C PRO A 5 -0.01 -0.31 16.95
N GLY A 6 -0.80 0.19 15.98
CA GLY A 6 -0.31 0.92 14.82
C GLY A 6 0.62 2.10 15.14
N PRO A 7 0.32 2.94 16.15
CA PRO A 7 1.22 4.03 16.55
C PRO A 7 2.60 3.55 16.98
N LEU A 8 2.66 2.43 17.71
CA LEU A 8 3.94 1.86 18.16
C LEU A 8 4.74 1.32 16.97
N ILE A 9 4.08 0.65 16.02
CA ILE A 9 4.73 0.19 14.78
C ILE A 9 5.31 1.40 14.02
N TRP A 10 4.56 2.49 13.91
CA TRP A 10 5.02 3.71 13.24
C TRP A 10 6.28 4.31 13.86
N GLU A 11 6.31 4.42 15.19
CA GLU A 11 7.48 4.93 15.89
C GLU A 11 8.76 4.13 15.58
N ILE A 12 8.62 2.82 15.36
CA ILE A 12 9.72 1.93 14.97
C ILE A 12 10.12 2.14 13.50
N VAL A 13 9.15 2.17 12.57
CA VAL A 13 9.44 2.12 11.12
C VAL A 13 9.68 3.48 10.46
N LYS A 14 9.24 4.59 11.08
CA LYS A 14 9.23 5.93 10.42
C LYS A 14 10.61 6.43 9.98
N ARG A 15 11.70 6.00 10.63
CA ARG A 15 13.08 6.45 10.32
C ARG A 15 13.93 5.40 9.60
N ASN A 16 13.61 4.12 9.80
CA ASN A 16 14.41 2.99 9.34
C ASN A 16 13.49 1.84 8.92
N ASN A 17 13.25 1.75 7.62
CA ASN A 17 12.44 0.71 6.99
C ASN A 17 13.03 0.43 5.60
N SER A 18 12.97 -0.82 5.13
CA SER A 18 13.49 -1.21 3.81
C SER A 18 12.77 -0.53 2.65
N PHE A 19 11.52 -0.10 2.85
CA PHE A 19 10.74 0.62 1.85
C PHE A 19 11.00 2.13 1.84
N LEU A 20 11.74 2.66 2.82
CA LEU A 20 12.01 4.09 2.94
C LEU A 20 13.03 4.54 1.90
N VAL A 21 12.64 5.48 1.06
CA VAL A 21 13.52 6.11 0.08
C VAL A 21 13.66 7.57 0.46
N LYS A 22 14.89 7.95 0.84
CA LYS A 22 15.23 9.34 1.17
C LYS A 22 15.88 9.95 -0.05
N GLU A 23 15.20 10.89 -0.66
CA GLU A 23 15.76 11.66 -1.77
C GLU A 23 16.10 13.06 -1.29
N PHE A 24 17.33 13.46 -1.55
CA PHE A 24 17.75 14.84 -1.37
C PHE A 24 17.26 15.63 -2.58
N GLY A 25 16.36 16.58 -2.35
CA GLY A 25 15.95 17.52 -3.39
C GLY A 25 17.06 18.53 -3.70
N ASN A 26 16.74 19.49 -4.57
CA ASN A 26 17.61 20.63 -4.86
C ASN A 26 17.69 21.56 -3.63
N GLY A 27 18.57 21.25 -2.66
CA GLY A 27 18.80 22.03 -1.44
C GLY A 27 18.74 21.24 -0.12
N THR A 28 18.24 21.88 0.95
CA THR A 28 18.19 21.34 2.33
C THR A 28 16.97 20.49 2.66
N ALA A 29 15.98 20.41 1.76
CA ALA A 29 14.77 19.63 1.96
C ALA A 29 14.97 18.16 1.55
N SER A 30 15.07 17.26 2.52
CA SER A 30 15.02 15.82 2.28
C SER A 30 13.56 15.35 2.19
N VAL A 31 13.14 14.83 1.03
CA VAL A 31 11.81 14.23 0.87
C VAL A 31 11.90 12.75 1.17
N GLN A 32 10.93 12.25 1.93
CA GLN A 32 10.87 10.85 2.36
C GLN A 32 9.71 10.13 1.65
N PHE A 33 10.06 9.35 0.64
CA PHE A 33 9.14 8.49 -0.08
C PHE A 33 9.11 7.08 0.51
N SER A 34 8.06 6.34 0.17
CA SER A 34 7.89 4.94 0.55
C SER A 34 7.57 4.11 -0.69
N LYS A 35 8.25 2.97 -0.82
CA LYS A 35 7.98 1.93 -1.83
C LYS A 35 7.03 0.85 -1.33
N GLU A 36 6.30 1.10 -0.25
CA GLU A 36 5.27 0.18 0.25
C GLU A 36 4.19 -0.03 -0.82
N SER A 37 3.97 -1.27 -1.24
CA SER A 37 2.87 -1.61 -2.17
C SER A 37 1.48 -1.26 -1.62
N ASN A 38 1.40 -1.05 -0.30
CA ASN A 38 0.18 -0.68 0.43
C ASN A 38 0.02 0.82 0.70
N ASN A 39 0.71 1.67 -0.07
CA ASN A 39 0.73 3.13 0.10
C ASN A 39 0.43 3.84 -1.23
N LEU A 40 -0.81 4.30 -1.40
CA LEU A 40 -1.27 4.95 -2.65
C LEU A 40 -0.51 6.23 -3.01
N TYR A 41 -0.01 6.95 -2.01
CA TYR A 41 0.66 8.22 -2.21
C TYR A 41 2.20 8.09 -2.26
N ASN A 42 2.75 6.90 -2.03
CA ASN A 42 4.19 6.66 -1.90
C ASN A 42 4.87 7.61 -0.89
N LEU A 43 4.14 8.10 0.11
CA LEU A 43 4.65 9.04 1.11
C LEU A 43 4.98 8.31 2.40
N ASN A 44 6.16 8.56 2.97
CA ASN A 44 6.50 8.07 4.31
C ASN A 44 5.77 8.88 5.39
N SER A 45 4.49 8.57 5.62
CA SER A 45 3.64 9.21 6.62
C SER A 45 2.76 8.18 7.31
N TYR A 46 2.47 8.41 8.59
CA TYR A 46 1.63 7.52 9.38
C TYR A 46 0.28 7.24 8.70
N LYS A 47 -0.34 8.26 8.08
CA LYS A 47 -1.65 8.13 7.42
C LYS A 47 -1.65 7.15 6.24
N HIS A 48 -0.52 7.03 5.55
CA HIS A 48 -0.42 6.26 4.30
C HIS A 48 0.41 4.97 4.47
N SER A 49 1.08 4.77 5.60
CA SER A 49 1.87 3.57 5.85
C SER A 49 0.98 2.33 5.93
N GLY A 50 1.30 1.35 5.09
CA GLY A 50 0.55 0.09 5.03
C GLY A 50 0.98 -0.92 6.10
N LEU A 51 2.12 -0.69 6.74
CA LEU A 51 2.65 -1.51 7.83
C LEU A 51 2.01 -1.13 9.19
N ALA A 52 1.74 0.15 9.40
CA ALA A 52 1.18 0.65 10.66
C ALA A 52 -0.36 0.65 10.67
N ASN A 53 -1.01 0.88 9.52
CA ASN A 53 -2.47 0.95 9.45
C ASN A 53 -3.13 -0.42 9.23
N LYS A 54 -4.24 -0.64 9.95
CA LYS A 54 -5.04 -1.87 9.82
C LYS A 54 -5.95 -1.89 8.60
N LYS A 55 -6.21 -0.71 8.02
CA LYS A 55 -7.08 -0.48 6.88
C LYS A 55 -6.29 0.30 5.84
N THR A 56 -6.10 -0.31 4.69
CA THR A 56 -5.31 0.21 3.58
C THR A 56 -5.98 -0.24 2.29
N VAL A 57 -5.80 0.56 1.25
CA VAL A 57 -6.32 0.30 -0.09
C VAL A 57 -5.16 0.46 -1.05
N THR A 58 -5.08 -0.42 -2.04
CA THR A 58 -4.06 -0.39 -3.09
C THR A 58 -4.70 -0.61 -4.44
N ILE A 59 -4.14 0.07 -5.43
CA ILE A 59 -4.58 -0.01 -6.81
C ILE A 59 -3.37 -0.42 -7.62
N GLN A 60 -3.50 -1.50 -8.40
CA GLN A 60 -2.46 -2.02 -9.26
C GLN A 60 -3.06 -2.30 -10.65
N PRO A 61 -2.27 -2.19 -11.72
CA PRO A 61 -2.71 -2.65 -13.04
C PRO A 61 -2.98 -4.17 -12.99
N GLY A 62 -4.05 -4.63 -13.65
CA GLY A 62 -4.57 -5.99 -13.53
C GLY A 62 -3.84 -7.07 -14.34
N GLY A 63 -2.65 -6.78 -14.87
CA GLY A 63 -1.77 -7.74 -15.54
C GLY A 63 -1.60 -7.49 -17.04
N LYS A 64 -0.66 -8.20 -17.67
CA LYS A 64 -0.25 -8.01 -19.08
C LYS A 64 -1.29 -8.41 -20.12
N ASP A 65 -2.23 -9.28 -19.78
CA ASP A 65 -3.24 -9.81 -20.72
C ASP A 65 -4.59 -9.07 -20.66
N LYS A 66 -4.71 -8.06 -19.79
CA LYS A 66 -5.96 -7.34 -19.54
C LYS A 66 -5.66 -5.83 -19.45
N ASP A 67 -5.38 -5.24 -20.61
CA ASP A 67 -4.99 -3.83 -20.80
C ASP A 67 -5.98 -2.81 -20.18
N GLN A 68 -7.20 -3.22 -19.85
CA GLN A 68 -8.22 -2.40 -19.18
C GLN A 68 -8.73 -3.02 -17.87
N SER A 69 -7.83 -3.62 -17.09
CA SER A 69 -8.17 -4.17 -15.78
C SER A 69 -7.42 -3.48 -14.64
N VAL A 70 -8.13 -3.25 -13.54
CA VAL A 70 -7.62 -2.63 -12.32
C VAL A 70 -7.77 -3.62 -11.16
N LEU A 71 -6.65 -3.95 -10.51
CA LEU A 71 -6.63 -4.75 -9.30
C LEU A 71 -6.73 -3.83 -8.08
N LEU A 72 -7.81 -3.95 -7.34
CA LEU A 72 -8.03 -3.29 -6.06
C LEU A 72 -7.70 -4.28 -4.93
N ALA A 73 -6.78 -3.93 -4.04
CA ALA A 73 -6.54 -4.71 -2.82
C ALA A 73 -6.85 -3.93 -1.55
N THR A 74 -7.54 -4.56 -0.61
CA THR A 74 -7.84 -3.99 0.71
C THR A 74 -7.33 -4.91 1.83
N THR A 75 -6.94 -4.35 2.97
CA THR A 75 -6.47 -5.15 4.11
C THR A 75 -7.62 -5.66 4.99
N LYS A 76 -7.57 -6.95 5.32
CA LYS A 76 -8.55 -7.61 6.21
C LYS A 76 -8.17 -7.36 7.67
N THR A 77 -8.94 -6.53 8.36
CA THR A 77 -8.72 -6.15 9.77
C THR A 77 -8.67 -7.35 10.72
N LYS A 78 -9.43 -8.43 10.44
CA LYS A 78 -9.46 -9.67 11.23
C LYS A 78 -8.28 -10.61 10.97
N LYS A 79 -7.47 -10.36 9.94
CA LYS A 79 -6.35 -11.23 9.53
C LYS A 79 -4.97 -10.57 9.70
N GLN A 80 -4.86 -9.56 10.56
CA GLN A 80 -3.60 -8.83 10.82
C GLN A 80 -2.44 -9.72 11.29
N GLY A 81 -2.73 -10.83 11.99
CA GLY A 81 -1.72 -11.84 12.34
C GLY A 81 -1.41 -12.86 11.24
N LYS A 82 -1.94 -12.71 10.03
CA LYS A 82 -1.80 -13.69 8.94
C LYS A 82 -1.34 -12.99 7.65
N PRO A 83 -0.06 -12.66 7.50
CA PRO A 83 0.45 -11.86 6.39
C PRO A 83 0.11 -12.47 5.02
N SER A 84 0.16 -13.79 4.88
CA SER A 84 -0.16 -14.50 3.64
C SER A 84 -1.61 -14.34 3.15
N SER A 85 -2.55 -14.03 4.06
CA SER A 85 -3.98 -13.91 3.75
C SER A 85 -4.56 -12.54 4.11
N LEU A 86 -3.67 -11.57 4.33
CA LEU A 86 -4.01 -10.24 4.83
C LEU A 86 -4.77 -9.42 3.79
N LEU A 87 -4.42 -9.56 2.51
CA LEU A 87 -5.04 -8.81 1.42
C LEU A 87 -6.31 -9.49 0.91
N HIS A 88 -7.33 -8.69 0.63
CA HIS A 88 -8.46 -9.02 -0.21
C HIS A 88 -8.26 -8.35 -1.55
N LYS A 89 -8.07 -9.12 -2.62
CA LYS A 89 -7.87 -8.59 -3.98
C LYS A 89 -9.16 -8.79 -4.77
N SER A 90 -9.62 -7.75 -5.46
CA SER A 90 -10.65 -7.80 -6.49
C SER A 90 -10.07 -7.23 -7.79
N VAL A 91 -10.44 -7.81 -8.92
CA VAL A 91 -10.06 -7.31 -10.25
C VAL A 91 -11.32 -6.74 -10.88
N HIS A 92 -11.26 -5.48 -11.30
CA HIS A 92 -12.31 -4.80 -12.04
C HIS A 92 -11.85 -4.67 -13.50
N GLU A 93 -12.63 -5.22 -14.42
CA GLU A 93 -12.44 -5.00 -15.86
C GLU A 93 -13.42 -3.92 -16.31
N GLU A 94 -12.92 -2.96 -17.10
CA GLU A 94 -13.80 -2.01 -17.76
C GLU A 94 -14.62 -2.76 -18.81
N GLY A 95 -15.96 -2.61 -18.74
CA GLY A 95 -16.86 -3.25 -19.69
C GLY A 95 -16.64 -2.69 -21.09
N VAL A 96 -16.11 -3.51 -22.00
CA VAL A 96 -16.16 -3.24 -23.43
C VAL A 96 -17.65 -3.13 -23.82
N PRO A 97 -18.14 -2.00 -24.35
CA PRO A 97 -19.49 -1.95 -24.88
C PRO A 97 -19.57 -2.91 -26.06
N SER A 98 -20.39 -3.95 -25.94
CA SER A 98 -20.75 -4.80 -27.06
C SER A 98 -21.51 -3.93 -28.08
N HIS A 99 -20.82 -3.43 -29.10
CA HIS A 99 -21.48 -2.90 -30.29
C HIS A 99 -22.16 -4.07 -31.01
N GLY A 100 -23.49 -4.10 -30.92
CA GLY A 100 -24.36 -4.88 -31.80
C GLY A 100 -24.71 -4.11 -33.07
#